data_AF-A0A1C9HXY5-F1
#
_entry.id   AF-A0A1C9HXY5-F1
#
_cell.length_a   1.000
_cell.length_b   1.000
_cell.length_c   1.000
_cell.angle_alpha   90.00
_cell.angle_beta   90.00
_cell.angle_gamma   90.00
#
_symmetry.space_group_name_H-M   'P 1'
#
loop_
_entity.id
_entity.type
_entity.pdbx_description
1 polymer ?
#
loop_
_entity_poly.entity_id
_entity_poly.type
_entity_poly.pdbx_seq_one_letter_code
_entity_poly.pdbx_strand_id
1 'polypeptide(L)' 'MYLSKTLTPRSFPEIGRRFGGRDHTTVLHAVRKIEELISGDTKLSHEVELLKRLINE' A
#
# COMPACT_ATOMS: atom_id res chain seq x y z
N MET A 1 -0.28 -3.94 1.51
CA MET A 1 0.40 -3.83 0.20
C MET A 1 0.75 -2.41 -0.14
N TYR A 2 -0.22 -1.48 -0.23
CA TYR A 2 0.03 -0.06 -0.45
C TYR A 2 1.10 0.51 0.50
N LEU A 3 0.88 0.41 1.82
CA LEU A 3 1.85 0.88 2.81
C LEU A 3 3.25 0.24 2.63
N SER A 4 3.33 -1.05 2.32
CA SER A 4 4.62 -1.71 2.06
C SER A 4 5.34 -1.15 0.84
N LYS A 5 4.61 -0.75 -0.21
CA LYS A 5 5.19 -0.11 -1.39
C LYS A 5 5.60 1.34 -1.10
N THR A 6 4.84 2.06 -0.29
CA THR A 6 5.10 3.47 0.03
C THR A 6 6.21 3.64 1.06
N LEU A 7 6.29 2.75 2.05
CA LEU A 7 7.19 2.88 3.20
C LEU A 7 8.49 2.07 3.05
N THR A 8 8.66 1.32 1.95
CA THR A 8 9.87 0.51 1.75
C THR A 8 10.34 0.54 0.30
N PRO A 9 11.64 0.35 0.02
CA PRO A 9 12.16 0.34 -1.35
C PRO A 9 11.82 -0.94 -2.13
N ARG A 10 11.03 -1.86 -1.56
CA ARG A 10 10.75 -3.18 -2.14
C ARG A 10 9.99 -3.09 -3.46
N SER A 11 10.31 -3.98 -4.38
CA SER A 11 9.65 -4.10 -5.68
C SER A 11 8.28 -4.79 -5.55
N PHE A 12 7.39 -4.62 -6.54
CA PHE A 12 6.09 -5.31 -6.55
C PHE A 12 6.23 -6.85 -6.47
N PRO A 13 7.17 -7.51 -7.18
CA PRO A 13 7.39 -8.93 -7.01
C PRO A 13 7.84 -9.31 -5.59
N GLU A 14 8.74 -8.54 -4.97
CA GLU A 14 9.18 -8.84 -3.60
C GLU A 14 8.04 -8.71 -2.60
N ILE A 15 7.23 -7.66 -2.73
CA ILE A 15 6.02 -7.48 -1.92
C ILE A 15 5.06 -8.65 -2.16
N GLY A 16 4.78 -9.02 -3.41
CA GLY A 16 3.88 -10.14 -3.73
C GLY A 16 4.31 -11.45 -3.06
N ARG A 17 5.61 -11.78 -3.13
CA ARG A 17 6.19 -12.94 -2.42
C ARG A 17 5.95 -12.90 -0.91
N ARG A 18 6.16 -11.74 -0.26
CA ARG A 18 5.94 -11.57 1.19
C ARG A 18 4.46 -11.59 1.59
N PHE A 19 3.56 -11.29 0.67
CA PHE A 19 2.11 -11.33 0.87
C PHE A 19 1.50 -12.66 0.42
N GLY A 20 2.14 -13.79 0.79
CA GLY A 20 1.64 -15.14 0.51
C GLY A 20 1.84 -15.61 -0.94
N GLY A 21 2.91 -15.17 -1.60
CA GLY A 21 3.20 -15.60 -2.98
C GLY A 21 2.26 -15.00 -4.03
N ARG A 22 1.66 -13.84 -3.76
CA ARG A 22 0.76 -13.16 -4.71
C ARG A 22 1.52 -12.63 -5.91
N ASP A 23 0.86 -12.64 -7.06
CA ASP A 23 1.44 -12.08 -8.28
C ASP A 23 1.71 -10.58 -8.14
N HIS A 24 2.79 -10.11 -8.78
CA HIS A 24 3.19 -8.70 -8.74
C HIS A 24 2.10 -7.76 -9.27
N THR A 25 1.29 -8.20 -10.24
CA THR A 25 0.13 -7.44 -10.74
C THR A 25 -0.94 -7.27 -9.67
N THR A 26 -1.14 -8.25 -8.78
CA THR A 26 -2.06 -8.10 -7.64
C THR A 26 -1.62 -6.97 -6.72
N VAL A 27 -0.31 -6.83 -6.49
CA VAL A 27 0.25 -5.73 -5.70
C VAL A 27 0.07 -4.40 -6.44
N LEU A 28 0.34 -4.36 -7.75
CA LEU A 28 0.12 -3.17 -8.58
C LEU A 28 -1.35 -2.71 -8.52
N HIS A 29 -2.29 -3.64 -8.68
CA HIS A 29 -3.73 -3.36 -8.59
C HIS A 29 -4.11 -2.85 -7.21
N ALA A 30 -3.63 -3.48 -6.14
CA ALA A 30 -3.90 -3.03 -4.78
C ALA A 30 -3.36 -1.63 -4.49
N VAL A 31 -2.18 -1.29 -5.04
CA VAL A 31 -1.59 0.06 -4.88
C VAL A 31 -2.43 1.10 -5.61
N ARG A 32 -2.69 0.90 -6.90
CA ARG A 32 -3.52 1.83 -7.70
C ARG A 32 -4.91 2.02 -7.10
N LYS A 33 -5.53 0.94 -6.65
CA LYS A 33 -6.86 1.00 -6.02
C LYS A 33 -6.87 1.88 -4.78
N ILE A 34 -5.84 1.76 -3.93
CA ILE A 34 -5.74 2.58 -2.72
C ILE A 34 -5.41 4.04 -3.06
N GLU A 35 -4.57 4.31 -4.07
CA GLU A 35 -4.30 5.67 -4.55
C GLU A 35 -5.57 6.37 -5.04
N GLU A 36 -6.37 5.68 -5.86
CA GLU A 36 -7.67 6.17 -6.33
C GLU A 36 -8.61 6.48 -5.17
N LEU A 37 -8.75 5.55 -4.21
CA LEU A 37 -9.65 5.73 -3.08
C LEU A 37 -9.22 6.89 -2.17
N ILE A 38 -7.93 7.04 -1.88
CA ILE A 38 -7.40 8.15 -1.07
C ILE A 38 -7.65 9.50 -1.75
N SER A 39 -7.62 9.55 -3.08
CA SER A 39 -7.87 10.79 -3.83
C SER A 39 -9.32 11.27 -3.73
N GLY A 40 -10.28 10.36 -3.52
CA GLY A 40 -11.71 10.65 -3.47
C GLY A 40 -12.33 10.60 -2.07
N ASP A 41 -11.62 10.09 -1.07
CA ASP A 41 -12.14 9.88 0.28
C ASP A 41 -11.19 10.46 1.34
N THR A 42 -11.55 11.64 1.87
CA THR A 42 -10.80 12.35 2.91
C THR A 42 -10.69 11.53 4.19
N LYS A 43 -11.72 10.75 4.56
CA LYS A 43 -11.68 9.93 5.77
C LYS A 43 -10.66 8.82 5.61
N LEU A 44 -10.68 8.11 4.48
CA LEU A 44 -9.69 7.07 4.19
C LEU A 44 -8.28 7.65 4.11
N SER A 45 -8.13 8.83 3.50
CA SER A 45 -6.84 9.55 3.44
C SER A 45 -6.26 9.78 4.84
N HIS A 46 -7.08 10.28 5.77
CA HIS A 46 -6.67 10.49 7.16
C HIS A 46 -6.32 9.17 7.87
N GLU A 47 -7.11 8.11 7.69
CA GLU A 47 -6.82 6.79 8.28
C GLU A 47 -5.48 6.23 7.78
N VAL A 48 -5.21 6.34 6.47
CA VAL A 48 -3.94 5.88 5.88
C VAL A 48 -2.76 6.69 6.40
N GLU A 49 -2.92 8.01 6.54
CA GLU A 49 -1.88 8.88 7.10
C GLU A 49 -1.59 8.55 8.57
N LEU A 50 -2.63 8.27 9.37
CA LEU A 50 -2.46 7.82 10.75
C LEU A 50 -1.66 6.50 10.81
N LEU A 51 -1.99 5.52 9.96
CA LEU A 51 -1.26 4.25 9.90
C LEU A 51 0.21 4.46 9.52
N LYS A 52 0.53 5.40 8.60
CA LYS A 52 1.92 5.71 8.25
C LYS A 52 2.70 6.26 9.44
N ARG A 53 2.08 7.14 10.24
CA ARG A 53 2.71 7.71 11.44
C ARG A 53 2.99 6.62 12.48
N LEU A 54 1.99 5.80 12.80
CA LEU A 54 2.12 4.72 13.79
C LEU A 54 3.17 3.65 13.44
N ILE A 55 3.50 3.48 12.15
CA ILE A 55 4.54 2.52 11.71
C ILE A 55 5.95 3.11 11.77
N ASN A 56 6.08 4.44 11.67
CA ASN A 56 7.35 5.14 11.67
C ASN A 56 7.78 5.65 13.06
N GLU A 57 6.90 5.52 14.05
CA GLU A 57 7.18 5.69 15.49
C GLU A 57 7.59 4.37 16.13
#